data_AF-A0A349U6L7-F1
#
_entry.id   AF-A0A349U6L7-F1
#
_cell.length_a   1.000
_cell.length_b   1.000
_cell.length_c   1.000
_cell.angle_alpha   90.00
_cell.angle_beta   90.00
_cell.angle_gamma   90.00
#
_symmetry.space_group_name_H-M   'P 1'
#
loop_
_entity.id
_entity.type
_entity.pdbx_description
1 polymer ?
#
loop_
_entity_poly.entity_id
_entity_poly.type
_entity_poly.pdbx_seq_one_letter_code
_entity_poly.pdbx_strand_id
1 'polypeptide(L)'
;MRKIIDAVFPMYANHRDNKVLRNKYSNAGEDDESESLLCHIENADAINTDVLKQQYDDTFDIKDKLEDKAKTNVISITIAITLIMGASGVLNTISEKFPTFFLQWLTFVLLAVAVIFLLIAGIIAVKVLIDENIVYTVALNSFASNEATLRSDYDKCIVLNRKQNLIRNNSVYSSYECIRNAFVCLFVILLLATIPIGFQQTSIDKSSMHEQYSFTFSSETVSYLRSHDVQSVVEDAILNTVENESISGKSDDAIGIINSANNLFIKFKLSKETITVMMIEPYSVP
;
A
#
# COMPACT_ATOMS: atom_id res chain seq x y z
N MET A 1 15.11 -18.02 7.78
CA MET A 1 13.63 -17.89 7.65
C MET A 1 12.99 -17.07 8.75
N ARG A 2 13.16 -17.40 10.04
CA ARG A 2 12.48 -16.69 11.16
C ARG A 2 12.71 -15.16 11.19
N LYS A 3 13.96 -14.70 10.98
CA LYS A 3 14.29 -13.27 10.89
C LYS A 3 13.58 -12.54 9.73
N ILE A 4 13.31 -13.23 8.63
CA ILE A 4 12.62 -12.65 7.46
C ILE A 4 11.13 -12.50 7.77
N ILE A 5 10.52 -13.53 8.38
CA ILE A 5 9.12 -13.49 8.81
C ILE A 5 8.91 -12.39 9.85
N ASP A 6 9.82 -12.26 10.82
CA ASP A 6 9.76 -11.21 11.84
C ASP A 6 9.88 -9.81 11.19
N ALA A 7 10.70 -9.63 10.15
CA ALA A 7 10.83 -8.36 9.42
C ALA A 7 9.60 -8.00 8.56
N VAL A 8 8.93 -9.00 7.98
CA VAL A 8 7.71 -8.81 7.18
C VAL A 8 6.50 -8.59 8.09
N PHE A 9 6.44 -9.30 9.21
CA PHE A 9 5.33 -9.25 10.16
C PHE A 9 5.80 -8.89 11.58
N PRO A 10 6.25 -7.64 11.79
CA PRO A 10 6.84 -7.21 13.06
C PRO A 10 5.82 -7.23 14.21
N MET A 11 4.52 -7.21 13.94
CA MET A 11 3.49 -7.29 14.99
C MET A 11 3.45 -8.65 15.68
N TYR A 12 3.72 -9.75 14.96
CA TYR A 12 3.78 -11.08 15.57
C TYR A 12 5.03 -11.25 16.43
N ALA A 13 6.17 -10.74 15.97
CA ALA A 13 7.40 -10.72 16.76
C ALA A 13 7.21 -9.95 18.07
N ASN A 14 6.62 -8.75 17.99
CA ASN A 14 6.31 -7.95 19.17
C ASN A 14 5.38 -8.67 20.15
N HIS A 15 4.28 -9.26 19.66
CA HIS A 15 3.33 -9.98 20.52
C HIS A 15 4.01 -11.16 21.22
N ARG A 16 4.80 -11.96 20.48
CA ARG A 16 5.55 -13.09 21.00
C ARG A 16 6.53 -12.66 22.08
N ASP A 17 7.36 -11.67 21.80
CA ASP A 17 8.47 -11.27 22.66
C ASP A 17 7.94 -10.59 23.93
N ASN A 18 6.89 -9.78 23.82
CA ASN A 18 6.21 -9.20 24.98
C ASN A 18 5.45 -10.24 25.80
N LYS A 19 4.87 -11.28 25.17
CA LYS A 19 4.24 -12.38 25.90
C LYS A 19 5.27 -13.13 26.76
N VAL A 20 6.49 -13.34 26.26
CA VAL A 20 7.58 -13.95 27.05
C VAL A 20 7.94 -13.07 28.25
N LEU A 21 8.08 -11.75 28.05
CA LEU A 21 8.38 -10.82 29.15
C LEU A 21 7.25 -10.76 30.20
N ARG A 22 5.99 -10.76 29.76
CA ARG A 22 4.82 -10.75 30.64
C ARG A 22 4.64 -12.07 31.40
N ASN A 23 4.92 -13.20 30.77
CA ASN A 23 4.86 -14.48 31.46
C ASN A 23 5.94 -14.61 32.54
N LYS A 24 7.13 -14.04 32.32
CA LYS A 24 8.15 -13.92 33.38
C LYS A 24 7.62 -13.09 34.55
N TYR A 25 6.86 -12.03 34.26
CA TYR A 25 6.20 -11.19 35.27
C TYR A 25 5.13 -11.93 36.08
N SER A 26 4.36 -12.83 35.47
CA SER A 26 3.24 -13.54 36.15
C SER A 26 3.72 -14.72 36.99
N ASN A 27 4.85 -15.31 36.62
CA ASN A 27 5.44 -16.46 37.30
C ASN A 27 6.40 -16.06 38.42
N ALA A 28 6.93 -14.82 38.38
CA ALA A 28 7.61 -14.20 39.52
C ALA A 28 6.54 -13.71 40.51
N GLY A 29 6.27 -14.49 41.55
CA GLY A 29 5.37 -14.06 42.64
C GLY A 29 5.91 -12.82 43.37
N GLU A 30 5.09 -12.20 44.21
CA GLU A 30 5.43 -10.97 44.96
C GLU A 30 6.72 -11.06 45.81
N ASP A 31 7.20 -12.28 46.08
CA ASP A 31 8.36 -12.65 46.91
C ASP A 31 9.47 -13.40 46.13
N ASP A 32 9.55 -13.30 44.81
CA ASP A 32 10.62 -13.99 44.05
C ASP A 32 11.95 -13.21 44.11
N GLU A 33 12.75 -13.47 45.15
CA GLU A 33 14.15 -12.99 45.29
C GLU A 33 15.01 -13.26 44.05
N SER A 34 14.64 -14.20 43.18
CA SER A 34 15.43 -14.58 42.00
C SER A 34 15.53 -13.49 40.93
N GLU A 35 14.68 -12.46 40.97
CA GLU A 35 14.70 -11.34 40.03
C GLU A 35 15.36 -10.06 40.57
N SER A 36 15.82 -10.05 41.82
CA SER A 36 16.57 -8.93 42.39
C SER A 36 17.85 -8.67 41.61
N LEU A 37 18.15 -7.43 41.23
CA LEU A 37 19.42 -7.11 40.54
C LEU A 37 20.59 -7.32 41.50
N LEU A 38 20.39 -7.00 42.78
CA LEU A 38 21.40 -7.10 43.81
C LEU A 38 21.85 -8.56 44.04
N CYS A 39 20.96 -9.54 43.91
CA CYS A 39 21.31 -10.97 44.05
C CYS A 39 22.32 -11.48 43.01
N HIS A 40 22.46 -10.79 41.87
CA HIS A 40 23.37 -11.17 40.78
C HIS A 40 24.66 -10.34 40.75
N ILE A 41 24.90 -9.48 41.76
CA ILE A 41 26.07 -8.60 41.82
C ILE A 41 26.97 -8.99 42.99
N GLU A 42 28.25 -9.24 42.70
CA GLU A 42 29.27 -9.42 43.74
C GLU A 42 29.43 -8.13 44.57
N ASN A 43 29.43 -8.25 45.90
CA ASN A 43 29.48 -7.12 46.84
C ASN A 43 28.32 -6.12 46.69
N ALA A 44 27.10 -6.60 46.41
CA ALA A 44 25.90 -5.78 46.34
C ALA A 44 25.69 -4.87 47.58
N ASP A 45 26.12 -5.32 48.75
CA ASP A 45 26.07 -4.54 50.00
C ASP A 45 26.93 -3.26 49.97
N ALA A 46 27.95 -3.21 49.11
CA ALA A 46 28.82 -2.04 48.94
C ALA A 46 28.21 -0.96 48.03
N ILE A 47 27.16 -1.27 47.28
CA ILE A 47 26.47 -0.30 46.43
C ILE A 47 25.70 0.65 47.34
N ASN A 48 25.92 1.97 47.28
CA ASN A 48 25.14 2.92 48.06
C ASN A 48 23.70 3.06 47.52
N THR A 49 22.74 3.29 48.41
CA THR A 49 21.34 3.62 48.11
C THR A 49 21.20 4.79 47.13
N ASP A 50 22.12 5.76 47.16
CA ASP A 50 22.16 6.86 46.17
C ASP A 50 22.38 6.37 44.72
N VAL A 51 23.19 5.32 44.54
CA VAL A 51 23.43 4.71 43.22
C VAL A 51 22.17 4.00 42.73
N LEU A 52 21.44 3.34 43.63
CA LEU A 52 20.15 2.72 43.31
C LEU A 52 19.11 3.77 42.92
N LYS A 53 19.06 4.89 43.64
CA LYS A 53 18.21 6.02 43.27
C LYS A 53 18.55 6.55 41.89
N GLN A 54 19.83 6.75 41.59
CA GLN A 54 20.26 7.18 40.25
C GLN A 54 19.83 6.18 39.16
N GLN A 55 20.05 4.89 39.39
CA GLN A 55 19.62 3.84 38.44
C GLN A 55 18.11 3.77 38.27
N TYR A 56 17.35 4.07 39.33
CA TYR A 56 15.90 4.20 39.29
C TYR A 56 15.49 5.41 38.46
N ASP A 57 16.09 6.58 38.69
CA ASP A 57 15.83 7.81 37.92
C ASP A 57 16.16 7.61 36.41
N ASP A 58 17.26 6.92 36.09
CA ASP A 58 17.62 6.55 34.71
C ASP A 58 16.50 5.75 34.00
N THR A 59 15.67 5.01 34.73
CA THR A 59 14.55 4.27 34.12
C THR A 59 13.44 5.19 33.61
N PHE A 60 13.26 6.37 34.22
CA PHE A 60 12.32 7.39 33.78
C PHE A 60 12.84 8.10 32.54
N ASP A 61 14.13 8.44 32.51
CA ASP A 61 14.77 9.02 31.33
C ASP A 61 14.63 8.10 30.09
N ILE A 62 14.78 6.80 30.29
CA ILE A 62 14.57 5.81 29.22
C ILE A 62 13.10 5.77 28.80
N LYS A 63 12.16 5.77 29.77
CA LYS A 63 10.72 5.83 29.47
C LYS A 63 10.41 7.04 28.60
N ASP A 64 10.86 8.22 28.98
CA ASP A 64 10.53 9.47 28.28
C ASP A 64 11.09 9.46 26.85
N LYS A 65 12.31 8.96 26.65
CA LYS A 65 12.87 8.73 25.31
C LYS A 65 12.03 7.76 24.47
N LEU A 66 11.46 6.72 25.07
CA LEU A 66 10.60 5.77 24.37
C LEU A 66 9.22 6.37 24.05
N GLU A 67 8.67 7.17 24.95
CA GLU A 67 7.43 7.93 24.74
C GLU A 67 7.59 8.92 23.59
N ASP A 68 8.69 9.66 23.54
CA ASP A 68 8.99 10.60 22.45
C ASP A 68 9.20 9.90 21.10
N LYS A 69 9.81 8.72 21.09
CA LYS A 69 9.87 7.87 19.89
C LYS A 69 8.48 7.40 19.46
N ALA A 70 7.61 7.02 20.39
CA ALA A 70 6.24 6.65 20.07
C ALA A 70 5.45 7.83 19.47
N LYS A 71 5.59 9.04 20.02
CA LYS A 71 5.01 10.28 19.46
C LYS A 71 5.57 10.56 18.05
N THR A 72 6.87 10.39 17.86
CA THR A 72 7.51 10.54 16.54
C THR A 72 6.98 9.54 15.51
N ASN A 73 6.71 8.30 15.92
CA ASN A 73 6.04 7.32 15.06
C ASN A 73 4.63 7.78 14.66
N VAL A 74 3.84 8.31 15.60
CA VAL A 74 2.50 8.87 15.30
C VAL A 74 2.60 9.99 14.26
N ILE A 75 3.55 10.91 14.42
CA ILE A 75 3.80 11.99 13.44
C ILE A 75 4.15 11.41 12.06
N SER A 76 5.02 10.39 12.02
CA SER A 76 5.43 9.73 10.78
C SER A 76 4.25 9.06 10.06
N ILE A 77 3.31 8.47 10.80
CA ILE A 77 2.08 7.89 10.26
C ILE A 77 1.20 8.99 9.63
N THR A 78 1.05 10.13 10.29
CA THR A 78 0.29 11.27 9.75
C THR A 78 0.87 11.77 8.43
N ILE A 79 2.21 11.84 8.32
CA ILE A 79 2.90 12.19 7.07
C ILE A 79 2.58 11.16 5.98
N ALA A 80 2.66 9.87 6.30
CA ALA A 80 2.37 8.80 5.35
C ALA A 80 0.91 8.84 4.84
N ILE A 81 -0.07 9.08 5.73
CA ILE A 81 -1.48 9.22 5.36
C ILE A 81 -1.68 10.44 4.46
N THR A 82 -1.05 11.57 4.78
CA THR A 82 -1.10 12.78 3.95
C THR A 82 -0.54 12.51 2.54
N LEU A 83 0.57 11.78 2.44
CA LEU A 83 1.15 11.38 1.15
C LEU A 83 0.21 10.49 0.36
N ILE A 84 -0.43 9.50 0.99
CA ILE A 84 -1.42 8.63 0.34
C ILE A 84 -2.61 9.46 -0.19
N MET A 85 -3.11 10.39 0.61
CA MET A 85 -4.26 11.22 0.24
C MET A 85 -3.92 12.15 -0.93
N GLY A 86 -2.76 12.82 -0.88
CA GLY A 86 -2.24 13.64 -1.99
C GLY A 86 -1.92 12.82 -3.24
N ALA A 87 -1.56 11.55 -3.07
CA ALA A 87 -1.29 10.60 -4.14
C ALA A 87 -2.53 9.84 -4.63
N SER A 88 -3.76 10.20 -4.22
CA SER A 88 -4.98 9.52 -4.70
C SER A 88 -5.08 9.50 -6.24
N GLY A 89 -4.63 10.56 -6.92
CA GLY A 89 -4.53 10.60 -8.39
C GLY A 89 -3.47 9.68 -9.00
N VAL A 90 -2.47 9.24 -8.21
CA VAL A 90 -1.38 8.38 -8.66
C VAL A 90 -1.89 7.00 -9.10
N LEU A 91 -2.92 6.48 -8.43
CA LEU A 91 -3.53 5.20 -8.81
C LEU A 91 -4.18 5.28 -10.21
N ASN A 92 -4.85 6.39 -10.52
CA ASN A 92 -5.44 6.60 -11.85
C ASN A 92 -4.34 6.67 -12.92
N THR A 93 -3.24 7.40 -12.65
CA THR A 93 -2.10 7.46 -13.56
C THR A 93 -1.49 6.08 -13.83
N ILE A 94 -1.34 5.24 -12.81
CA ILE A 94 -0.85 3.86 -12.99
C ILE A 94 -1.85 3.03 -13.80
N SER A 95 -3.15 3.15 -13.49
CA SER A 95 -4.21 2.42 -14.19
C SER A 95 -4.26 2.75 -15.69
N GLU A 96 -4.07 4.02 -16.04
CA GLU A 96 -4.03 4.50 -17.44
C GLU A 96 -2.74 4.08 -18.15
N LYS A 97 -1.58 4.16 -17.48
CA LYS A 97 -0.28 3.79 -18.07
C LYS A 97 -0.10 2.29 -18.27
N PHE A 98 -0.67 1.48 -17.38
CA PHE A 98 -0.50 0.03 -17.35
C PHE A 98 -1.87 -0.66 -17.35
N PRO A 99 -2.53 -0.78 -18.52
CA PRO A 99 -3.85 -1.42 -18.63
C PRO A 99 -3.81 -2.95 -18.40
N THR A 100 -2.68 -3.50 -17.97
CA THR A 100 -2.57 -4.91 -17.61
C THR A 100 -3.19 -5.17 -16.24
N PHE A 101 -4.14 -6.11 -16.19
CA PHE A 101 -4.82 -6.54 -14.97
C PHE A 101 -3.86 -6.86 -13.80
N PHE A 102 -2.72 -7.49 -14.10
CA PHE A 102 -1.74 -7.87 -13.08
C PHE A 102 -1.12 -6.67 -12.36
N LEU A 103 -0.69 -5.63 -13.08
CA LEU A 103 -0.06 -4.44 -12.47
C LEU A 103 -1.06 -3.59 -11.68
N GLN A 104 -2.30 -3.51 -12.15
CA GLN A 104 -3.38 -2.82 -11.44
C GLN A 104 -3.65 -3.51 -10.09
N TRP A 105 -3.82 -4.83 -10.10
CA TRP A 105 -4.00 -5.60 -8.86
C TRP A 105 -2.77 -5.54 -7.94
N LEU A 106 -1.56 -5.62 -8.49
CA LEU A 106 -0.34 -5.49 -7.70
C LEU A 106 -0.29 -4.14 -6.96
N THR A 107 -0.59 -3.04 -7.66
CA THR A 107 -0.60 -1.69 -7.10
C THR A 107 -1.68 -1.55 -6.02
N PHE A 108 -2.88 -2.09 -6.28
CA PHE A 108 -3.96 -2.12 -5.30
C PHE A 108 -3.58 -2.89 -4.03
N VAL A 109 -3.01 -4.08 -4.17
CA VAL A 109 -2.55 -4.91 -3.04
C VAL A 109 -1.44 -4.21 -2.27
N LEU A 110 -0.46 -3.61 -2.95
CA LEU A 110 0.61 -2.86 -2.29
C LEU A 110 0.06 -1.69 -1.47
N LEU A 111 -0.93 -0.96 -1.99
CA LEU A 111 -1.57 0.13 -1.27
C LEU A 111 -2.34 -0.37 -0.06
N ALA A 112 -3.13 -1.44 -0.22
CA ALA A 112 -3.87 -2.04 0.88
C ALA A 112 -2.93 -2.52 2.00
N VAL A 113 -1.83 -3.18 1.63
CA VAL A 113 -0.78 -3.61 2.58
C VAL A 113 -0.13 -2.42 3.28
N ALA A 114 0.18 -1.33 2.56
CA ALA A 114 0.73 -0.12 3.16
C ALA A 114 -0.21 0.48 4.22
N VAL A 115 -1.50 0.58 3.90
CA VAL A 115 -2.53 1.09 4.82
C VAL A 115 -2.64 0.19 6.06
N ILE A 116 -2.70 -1.13 5.88
CA ILE A 116 -2.75 -2.08 6.99
C ILE A 116 -1.54 -1.92 7.91
N PHE A 117 -0.34 -1.79 7.36
CA PHE A 117 0.86 -1.56 8.17
C PHE A 117 0.80 -0.24 8.94
N LEU A 118 0.34 0.87 8.34
CA LEU A 118 0.18 2.14 9.04
C LEU A 118 -0.85 2.06 10.17
N LEU A 119 -1.97 1.38 9.96
CA LEU A 119 -2.99 1.16 11.00
C LEU A 119 -2.42 0.34 12.17
N ILE A 120 -1.73 -0.76 11.88
CA ILE A 120 -1.07 -1.58 12.90
C ILE A 120 -0.01 -0.76 13.65
N ALA A 121 0.81 0.00 12.93
CA ALA A 121 1.81 0.88 13.54
C ALA A 121 1.20 1.89 14.50
N GLY A 122 0.08 2.50 14.11
CA GLY A 122 -0.66 3.47 14.91
C GLY A 122 -1.25 2.84 16.17
N ILE A 123 -1.89 1.68 16.04
CA ILE A 123 -2.43 0.94 17.20
C ILE A 123 -1.31 0.62 18.20
N ILE A 124 -0.16 0.14 17.72
CA ILE A 124 0.97 -0.19 18.61
C ILE A 124 1.54 1.07 19.26
N ALA A 125 1.69 2.18 18.53
CA ALA A 125 2.19 3.44 19.09
C ALA A 125 1.26 4.01 20.16
N VAL A 126 -0.05 4.04 19.90
CA VAL A 126 -1.07 4.46 20.88
C VAL A 126 -1.06 3.57 22.10
N LYS A 127 -0.95 2.25 21.92
CA LYS A 127 -0.80 1.30 23.02
C LYS A 127 0.40 1.63 23.91
N VAL A 128 1.53 2.05 23.34
CA VAL A 128 2.69 2.47 24.14
C VAL A 128 2.40 3.71 24.99
N LEU A 129 1.69 4.69 24.41
CA LEU A 129 1.37 5.95 25.07
C LEU A 129 0.30 5.83 26.16
N ILE A 130 -0.60 4.84 26.03
CA ILE A 130 -1.72 4.63 26.95
C ILE A 130 -1.45 3.41 27.84
N ASP A 131 -1.58 2.20 27.28
CA ASP A 131 -1.59 0.96 28.06
C ASP A 131 -0.22 0.61 28.65
N GLU A 132 0.86 0.86 27.91
CA GLU A 132 2.20 0.55 28.39
C GLU A 132 2.84 1.68 29.17
N ASN A 133 2.12 2.79 29.44
CA ASN A 133 2.63 3.95 30.17
C ASN A 133 2.57 3.78 31.71
N ILE A 134 2.81 2.57 32.19
CA ILE A 134 2.77 2.21 33.62
C ILE A 134 4.14 2.37 34.28
N VAL A 135 4.23 3.10 35.38
CA VAL A 135 5.47 3.28 36.13
C VAL A 135 5.32 2.64 37.52
N TYR A 136 6.38 1.96 37.96
CA TYR A 136 6.49 1.45 39.32
C TYR A 136 7.26 2.43 40.18
N THR A 137 6.67 2.84 41.30
CA THR A 137 7.23 3.87 42.18
C THR A 137 7.59 3.31 43.54
N VAL A 138 8.71 3.78 44.10
CA VAL A 138 9.12 3.47 45.48
C VAL A 138 8.03 3.94 46.46
N ALA A 139 7.65 3.08 47.39
CA ALA A 139 6.61 3.38 48.35
C ALA A 139 7.05 4.47 49.35
N LEU A 140 6.15 5.41 49.68
CA LEU A 140 6.46 6.47 50.65
C LEU A 140 6.94 5.91 52.01
N ASN A 141 6.34 4.80 52.45
CA ASN A 141 6.70 4.16 53.71
C ASN A 141 8.15 3.65 53.71
N SER A 142 8.71 3.29 52.55
CA SER A 142 10.10 2.83 52.43
C SER A 142 11.09 3.94 52.77
N PHE A 143 10.77 5.20 52.47
CA PHE A 143 11.60 6.37 52.84
C PHE A 143 11.59 6.65 54.35
N ALA A 144 10.50 6.30 55.03
CA ALA A 144 10.34 6.48 56.47
C ALA A 144 10.80 5.26 57.30
N SER A 145 11.15 4.17 56.63
CA SER A 145 11.58 2.90 57.24
C SER A 145 13.10 2.87 57.41
N ASN A 146 13.73 1.69 57.27
CA ASN A 146 15.19 1.54 57.38
C ASN A 146 15.85 1.47 55.99
N GLU A 147 17.17 1.65 55.95
CA GLU A 147 17.92 1.67 54.69
C GLU A 147 17.78 0.36 53.90
N ALA A 148 17.77 -0.80 54.56
CA ALA A 148 17.60 -2.09 53.90
C ALA A 148 16.25 -2.20 53.16
N THR A 149 15.15 -1.73 53.79
CA THR A 149 13.83 -1.71 53.15
C THR A 149 13.78 -0.76 51.97
N LEU A 150 14.40 0.41 52.08
CA LEU A 150 14.47 1.39 50.98
C LEU A 150 15.26 0.84 49.79
N ARG A 151 16.38 0.15 50.04
CA ARG A 151 17.21 -0.49 49.01
C ARG A 151 16.46 -1.59 48.29
N SER A 152 15.78 -2.45 49.03
CA SER A 152 14.97 -3.54 48.48
C SER A 152 13.84 -3.00 47.58
N ASP A 153 13.19 -1.92 48.00
CA ASP A 153 12.12 -1.29 47.22
C ASP A 153 12.65 -0.62 45.94
N TYR A 154 13.80 0.07 46.01
CA TYR A 154 14.48 0.58 44.80
C TYR A 154 14.83 -0.56 43.83
N ASP A 155 15.45 -1.63 44.32
CA ASP A 155 15.84 -2.77 43.50
C ASP A 155 14.63 -3.37 42.76
N LYS A 156 13.54 -3.63 43.49
CA LYS A 156 12.28 -4.10 42.92
C LYS A 156 11.74 -3.15 41.86
N CYS A 157 11.65 -1.85 42.17
CA CYS A 157 11.14 -0.86 41.22
C CYS A 157 12.01 -0.74 39.96
N ILE A 158 13.35 -0.80 40.08
CA ILE A 158 14.27 -0.75 38.93
C ILE A 158 14.02 -1.96 38.01
N VAL A 159 13.92 -3.17 38.56
CA VAL A 159 13.66 -4.39 37.77
C VAL A 159 12.34 -4.27 37.00
N LEU A 160 11.27 -3.86 37.68
CA LEU A 160 9.94 -3.74 37.09
C LEU A 160 9.92 -2.66 35.99
N ASN A 161 10.49 -1.47 36.25
CA ASN A 161 10.57 -0.40 35.26
C ASN A 161 11.46 -0.76 34.06
N ARG A 162 12.61 -1.44 34.26
CA ARG A 162 13.46 -1.92 33.16
C ARG A 162 12.72 -2.90 32.25
N LYS A 163 11.97 -3.84 32.83
CA LYS A 163 11.15 -4.78 32.04
C LYS A 163 10.04 -4.09 31.28
N GLN A 164 9.33 -3.16 31.92
CA GLN A 164 8.30 -2.38 31.26
C GLN A 164 8.89 -1.53 30.12
N ASN A 165 10.09 -0.97 30.31
CA ASN A 165 10.83 -0.28 29.25
C ASN A 165 11.22 -1.20 28.09
N LEU A 166 11.53 -2.48 28.34
CA LEU A 166 11.75 -3.46 27.25
C LEU A 166 10.47 -3.71 26.44
N ILE A 167 9.32 -3.88 27.11
CA ILE A 167 8.02 -4.05 26.44
C ILE A 167 7.66 -2.83 25.59
N ARG A 168 7.87 -1.62 26.14
CA ARG A 168 7.72 -0.35 25.41
C ARG A 168 8.64 -0.32 24.20
N ASN A 169 9.92 -0.63 24.38
CA ASN A 169 10.90 -0.59 23.30
C ASN A 169 10.57 -1.55 22.16
N ASN A 170 10.18 -2.80 22.48
CA ASN A 170 9.74 -3.77 21.48
C ASN A 170 8.55 -3.24 20.67
N SER A 171 7.58 -2.61 21.35
CA SER A 171 6.39 -2.05 20.71
C SER A 171 6.73 -0.82 19.85
N VAL A 172 7.53 0.11 20.35
CA VAL A 172 8.01 1.29 19.59
C VAL A 172 8.77 0.85 18.34
N TYR A 173 9.65 -0.14 18.48
CA TYR A 173 10.43 -0.67 17.37
C TYR A 173 9.53 -1.37 16.33
N SER A 174 8.60 -2.20 16.78
CA SER A 174 7.62 -2.88 15.90
C SER A 174 6.74 -1.89 15.13
N SER A 175 6.28 -0.83 15.80
CA SER A 175 5.56 0.28 15.16
C SER A 175 6.40 0.94 14.07
N TYR A 176 7.67 1.22 14.36
CA TYR A 176 8.62 1.75 13.37
C TYR A 176 8.83 0.80 12.19
N GLU A 177 8.96 -0.51 12.40
CA GLU A 177 9.12 -1.48 11.31
C GLU A 177 7.88 -1.56 10.42
N CYS A 178 6.68 -1.49 10.99
CA CYS A 178 5.45 -1.36 10.20
C CYS A 178 5.47 -0.09 9.34
N ILE A 179 5.84 1.07 9.91
CA ILE A 179 5.96 2.33 9.15
C ILE A 179 6.97 2.20 8.01
N ARG A 180 8.14 1.61 8.27
CA ARG A 180 9.16 1.32 7.26
C ARG A 180 8.60 0.47 6.13
N ASN A 181 7.93 -0.63 6.45
CA ASN A 181 7.35 -1.54 5.45
C ASN A 181 6.27 -0.84 4.62
N ALA A 182 5.42 0.00 5.24
CA ALA A 182 4.45 0.82 4.52
C ALA A 182 5.12 1.80 3.55
N PHE A 183 6.18 2.50 3.98
CA PHE A 183 6.92 3.40 3.10
C PHE A 183 7.59 2.68 1.94
N VAL A 184 8.09 1.46 2.13
CA VAL A 184 8.62 0.65 1.02
C VAL A 184 7.53 0.36 0.00
N CYS A 185 6.33 -0.04 0.43
CA CYS A 185 5.20 -0.26 -0.48
C CYS A 185 4.82 1.03 -1.25
N LEU A 186 4.71 2.16 -0.54
CA LEU A 186 4.40 3.45 -1.16
C LEU A 186 5.49 3.91 -2.14
N PHE A 187 6.75 3.65 -1.80
CA PHE A 187 7.87 3.97 -2.66
C PHE A 187 7.83 3.17 -3.97
N VAL A 188 7.50 1.88 -3.92
CA VAL A 188 7.31 1.06 -5.12
C VAL A 188 6.16 1.60 -5.99
N ILE A 189 5.03 1.97 -5.38
CA ILE A 189 3.89 2.59 -6.10
C ILE A 189 4.33 3.89 -6.78
N LEU A 190 5.08 4.74 -6.08
CA LEU A 190 5.58 6.00 -6.62
C LEU A 190 6.54 5.77 -7.80
N LEU A 191 7.42 4.77 -7.72
CA LEU A 191 8.29 4.40 -8.84
C LEU A 191 7.47 3.96 -10.06
N LEU A 192 6.48 3.08 -9.88
CA LEU A 192 5.58 2.65 -10.96
C LEU A 192 4.88 3.84 -11.63
N ALA A 193 4.42 4.81 -10.85
CA ALA A 193 3.76 6.00 -11.38
C ALA A 193 4.68 6.94 -12.16
N THR A 194 5.92 7.12 -11.68
CA THR A 194 6.87 8.10 -12.23
C THR A 194 7.65 7.57 -13.42
N ILE A 195 7.74 6.24 -13.60
CA ILE A 195 8.39 5.65 -14.77
C ILE A 195 7.75 6.20 -16.07
N PRO A 196 8.55 6.71 -17.01
CA PRO A 196 8.07 7.28 -18.28
C PRO A 196 7.85 6.17 -19.32
N ILE A 197 7.19 5.07 -18.92
CA ILE A 197 6.82 3.96 -19.80
C ILE A 197 5.31 3.82 -19.68
N GLY A 198 4.61 4.07 -20.78
CA GLY A 198 3.20 3.76 -20.92
C GLY A 198 3.06 2.60 -21.89
N PHE A 199 2.40 1.53 -21.49
CA PHE A 199 1.91 0.55 -22.44
C PHE A 199 0.67 1.17 -23.06
N GLN A 200 0.86 1.94 -24.14
CA GLN A 200 -0.27 2.37 -24.96
C GLN A 200 -1.06 1.11 -25.31
N GLN A 201 -2.32 1.09 -24.91
CA GLN A 201 -3.26 0.17 -25.47
C GLN A 201 -3.23 0.45 -26.97
N THR A 202 -2.78 -0.51 -27.76
CA THR A 202 -2.93 -0.52 -29.21
C THR A 202 -4.42 -0.76 -29.50
N SER A 203 -5.29 0.13 -29.01
CA SER A 203 -6.38 0.55 -29.87
C SER A 203 -5.67 1.26 -31.01
N ILE A 204 -5.54 0.56 -32.13
CA ILE A 204 -5.35 1.20 -33.44
C ILE A 204 -6.12 2.52 -33.39
N ASP A 205 -5.45 3.64 -33.67
CA ASP A 205 -6.02 4.99 -33.74
C ASP A 205 -7.24 5.01 -34.67
N LYS A 206 -8.39 4.53 -34.20
CA LYS A 206 -9.66 4.54 -34.94
C LYS A 206 -10.36 5.88 -34.81
N SER A 207 -10.01 6.68 -33.80
CA SER A 207 -10.72 7.95 -33.55
C SER A 207 -10.22 9.11 -34.41
N SER A 208 -8.98 9.09 -34.92
CA SER A 208 -8.49 10.14 -35.81
C SER A 208 -8.93 9.97 -37.26
N MET A 209 -9.28 8.74 -37.68
CA MET A 209 -9.66 8.40 -39.06
C MET A 209 -11.12 8.72 -39.37
N HIS A 210 -12.00 8.57 -38.38
CA HIS A 210 -13.41 8.95 -38.48
C HIS A 210 -13.60 10.47 -38.69
N GLU A 211 -12.62 11.29 -38.31
CA GLU A 211 -12.65 12.74 -38.55
C GLU A 211 -12.24 13.14 -39.97
N GLN A 212 -11.50 12.28 -40.70
CA GLN A 212 -11.00 12.59 -42.05
C GLN A 212 -12.05 12.38 -43.15
N TYR A 213 -12.97 11.43 -42.99
CA TYR A 213 -13.95 11.07 -44.02
C TYR A 213 -15.39 11.24 -43.53
N SER A 214 -16.23 11.90 -44.33
CA SER A 214 -17.67 11.94 -44.09
C SER A 214 -18.38 10.78 -44.77
N PHE A 215 -19.14 10.00 -43.99
CA PHE A 215 -19.94 8.91 -44.52
C PHE A 215 -21.34 9.38 -44.91
N THR A 216 -21.76 9.01 -46.12
CA THR A 216 -23.10 9.22 -46.63
C THR A 216 -23.69 7.88 -47.05
N PHE A 217 -24.91 7.61 -46.62
CA PHE A 217 -25.59 6.34 -46.87
C PHE A 217 -26.73 6.55 -47.86
N SER A 218 -26.73 5.75 -48.93
CA SER A 218 -27.85 5.72 -49.85
C SER A 218 -29.12 5.23 -49.14
N SER A 219 -30.29 5.71 -49.58
CA SER A 219 -31.59 5.38 -48.96
C SER A 219 -31.81 3.87 -48.81
N GLU A 220 -31.32 3.08 -49.76
CA GLU A 220 -31.43 1.62 -49.79
C GLU A 220 -30.60 0.93 -48.69
N THR A 221 -29.51 1.54 -48.23
CA THR A 221 -28.64 0.99 -47.18
C THR A 221 -29.11 1.31 -45.76
N VAL A 222 -29.88 2.40 -45.59
CA VAL A 222 -30.32 2.88 -44.26
C VAL A 222 -31.25 1.86 -43.58
N SER A 223 -32.11 1.19 -44.34
CA SER A 223 -33.01 0.15 -43.81
C SER A 223 -32.24 -1.06 -43.28
N TYR A 224 -31.19 -1.47 -43.98
CA TYR A 224 -30.32 -2.58 -43.57
C TYR A 224 -29.51 -2.23 -42.32
N LEU A 225 -28.91 -1.03 -42.28
CA LEU A 225 -28.14 -0.54 -41.13
C LEU A 225 -28.99 -0.48 -39.85
N ARG A 226 -30.23 0.05 -39.95
CA ARG A 226 -31.15 0.15 -38.81
C ARG A 226 -31.61 -1.20 -38.28
N SER A 227 -31.73 -2.20 -39.15
CA SER A 227 -32.26 -3.52 -38.77
C SER A 227 -31.20 -4.46 -38.23
N HIS A 228 -29.92 -4.25 -38.56
CA HIS A 228 -28.83 -5.17 -38.23
C HIS A 228 -27.72 -4.57 -37.35
N ASP A 229 -27.74 -3.26 -37.07
CA ASP A 229 -26.74 -2.57 -36.23
C ASP A 229 -25.29 -2.80 -36.67
N VAL A 230 -25.04 -2.71 -37.98
CA VAL A 230 -23.74 -3.02 -38.63
C VAL A 230 -22.98 -1.78 -39.12
N GLN A 231 -23.37 -0.58 -38.71
CA GLN A 231 -22.79 0.66 -39.24
C GLN A 231 -21.28 0.77 -38.99
N SER A 232 -20.85 0.56 -37.74
CA SER A 232 -19.43 0.60 -37.36
C SER A 232 -18.60 -0.44 -38.10
N VAL A 233 -19.16 -1.64 -38.31
CA VAL A 233 -18.53 -2.75 -39.04
C VAL A 233 -18.32 -2.40 -40.51
N VAL A 234 -19.29 -1.72 -41.13
CA VAL A 234 -19.23 -1.30 -42.53
C VAL A 234 -18.21 -0.18 -42.71
N GLU A 235 -18.23 0.84 -41.85
CA GLU A 235 -17.29 1.96 -41.89
C GLU A 235 -15.84 1.48 -41.68
N ASP A 236 -15.61 0.61 -40.69
CA ASP A 236 -14.29 0.01 -40.44
C ASP A 236 -13.77 -0.80 -41.63
N ALA A 237 -14.64 -1.59 -42.29
CA ALA A 237 -14.25 -2.38 -43.45
C ALA A 237 -13.84 -1.51 -44.64
N ILE A 238 -14.56 -0.39 -44.85
CA ILE A 238 -14.24 0.57 -45.91
C ILE A 238 -12.92 1.28 -45.63
N LEU A 239 -12.73 1.81 -44.41
CA LEU A 239 -11.50 2.54 -44.05
C LEU A 239 -10.25 1.65 -44.18
N ASN A 240 -10.33 0.40 -43.72
CA ASN A 240 -9.24 -0.58 -43.88
C ASN A 240 -8.91 -0.85 -45.35
N THR A 241 -9.91 -0.83 -46.24
CA THR A 241 -9.67 -1.04 -47.68
C THR A 241 -9.02 0.18 -48.32
N VAL A 242 -9.51 1.39 -47.98
CA VAL A 242 -8.97 2.66 -48.51
C VAL A 242 -7.50 2.84 -48.15
N GLU A 243 -7.08 2.43 -46.95
CA GLU A 243 -5.70 2.50 -46.49
C GLU A 243 -4.79 1.45 -47.16
N ASN A 244 -5.22 0.18 -47.20
CA ASN A 244 -4.37 -0.92 -47.67
C ASN A 244 -4.21 -0.96 -49.19
N GLU A 245 -5.24 -0.58 -49.96
CA GLU A 245 -5.23 -0.72 -51.41
C GLU A 245 -4.73 0.52 -52.16
N SER A 246 -4.23 1.55 -51.45
CA SER A 246 -3.76 2.80 -52.05
C SER A 246 -4.78 3.35 -53.07
N ILE A 247 -6.07 3.27 -52.73
CA ILE A 247 -7.17 3.75 -53.58
C ILE A 247 -7.03 5.27 -53.65
N SER A 248 -6.24 5.71 -54.62
CA SER A 248 -5.96 7.11 -54.91
C SER A 248 -7.28 7.83 -55.10
N GLY A 249 -7.50 8.94 -54.38
CA GLY A 249 -8.74 9.73 -54.28
C GLY A 249 -9.23 10.39 -55.58
N LYS A 250 -9.22 9.66 -56.69
CA LYS A 250 -9.69 10.02 -58.03
C LYS A 250 -10.47 8.89 -58.72
N SER A 251 -10.90 7.87 -57.98
CA SER A 251 -11.80 6.83 -58.48
C SER A 251 -13.23 7.23 -58.16
N ASP A 252 -13.90 7.89 -59.11
CA ASP A 252 -15.35 8.12 -59.05
C ASP A 252 -16.15 6.83 -59.34
N ASP A 253 -15.44 5.71 -59.50
CA ASP A 253 -15.96 4.38 -59.74
C ASP A 253 -16.41 3.70 -58.43
N ALA A 254 -17.41 2.83 -58.58
CA ALA A 254 -17.94 2.05 -57.48
C ALA A 254 -17.01 0.88 -57.13
N ILE A 255 -16.61 0.79 -55.87
CA ILE A 255 -15.74 -0.24 -55.32
C ILE A 255 -16.59 -1.21 -54.51
N GLY A 256 -16.42 -2.51 -54.75
CA GLY A 256 -17.11 -3.58 -54.01
C GLY A 256 -16.11 -4.38 -53.18
N ILE A 257 -16.37 -4.50 -51.87
CA ILE A 257 -15.54 -5.25 -50.93
C ILE A 257 -16.36 -6.35 -50.25
N ILE A 258 -15.68 -7.43 -49.88
CA ILE A 258 -16.27 -8.54 -49.14
C ILE A 258 -15.69 -8.56 -47.73
N ASN A 259 -16.51 -8.22 -46.74
CA ASN A 259 -16.18 -8.41 -45.33
C ASN A 259 -16.54 -9.85 -44.94
N SER A 260 -15.58 -10.75 -45.16
CA SER A 260 -15.73 -12.18 -44.87
C SER A 260 -16.01 -12.49 -43.41
N ALA A 261 -15.56 -11.65 -42.47
CA ALA A 261 -15.79 -11.84 -41.04
C ALA A 261 -17.27 -11.64 -40.66
N ASN A 262 -17.98 -10.80 -41.40
CA ASN A 262 -19.38 -10.46 -41.13
C ASN A 262 -20.34 -10.93 -42.22
N ASN A 263 -19.84 -11.67 -43.22
CA ASN A 263 -20.61 -12.14 -44.37
C ASN A 263 -21.35 -11.01 -45.09
N LEU A 264 -20.66 -9.88 -45.32
CA LEU A 264 -21.24 -8.71 -45.98
C LEU A 264 -20.49 -8.40 -47.28
N PHE A 265 -21.25 -8.14 -48.33
CA PHE A 265 -20.80 -7.41 -49.50
C PHE A 265 -21.14 -5.93 -49.32
N ILE A 266 -20.14 -5.06 -49.47
CA ILE A 266 -20.28 -3.61 -49.30
C ILE A 266 -19.83 -2.94 -50.59
N LYS A 267 -20.69 -2.11 -51.17
CA LYS A 267 -20.37 -1.28 -52.34
C LYS A 267 -20.33 0.18 -51.95
N PHE A 268 -19.22 0.86 -52.21
CA PHE A 268 -19.04 2.27 -51.87
C PHE A 268 -18.33 3.03 -52.99
N LYS A 269 -18.36 4.36 -52.89
CA LYS A 269 -17.68 5.28 -53.79
C LYS A 269 -16.92 6.31 -52.96
N LEU A 270 -15.70 6.64 -53.37
CA LEU A 270 -14.84 7.61 -52.71
C LEU A 270 -14.68 8.85 -53.59
N SER A 271 -15.24 9.98 -53.14
CA SER A 271 -15.06 11.28 -53.80
C SER A 271 -14.43 12.27 -52.83
N LYS A 272 -13.13 12.54 -53.01
CA LYS A 272 -12.32 13.37 -52.11
C LYS A 272 -12.32 12.82 -50.67
N GLU A 273 -13.05 13.48 -49.78
CA GLU A 273 -13.18 13.17 -48.35
C GLU A 273 -14.58 12.63 -48.01
N THR A 274 -15.41 12.35 -49.01
CA THR A 274 -16.74 11.76 -48.81
C THR A 274 -16.77 10.33 -49.31
N ILE A 275 -17.20 9.42 -48.43
CA ILE A 275 -17.48 8.03 -48.73
C ILE A 275 -18.99 7.89 -48.86
N THR A 276 -19.47 7.46 -50.03
CA THR A 276 -20.88 7.15 -50.25
C THR A 276 -21.08 5.65 -50.30
N VAL A 277 -21.77 5.11 -49.30
CA VAL A 277 -22.14 3.69 -49.22
C VAL A 277 -23.41 3.47 -50.03
N MET A 278 -23.29 2.70 -51.09
CA MET A 278 -24.34 2.50 -52.09
C MET A 278 -25.11 1.20 -51.88
N MET A 279 -24.48 0.17 -51.32
CA MET A 279 -25.13 -1.13 -51.15
C MET A 279 -24.48 -1.92 -50.01
N ILE A 280 -25.31 -2.59 -49.22
CA ILE A 280 -24.90 -3.53 -48.18
C ILE A 280 -25.80 -4.76 -48.34
N GLU A 281 -25.20 -5.90 -48.63
CA GLU A 281 -25.94 -7.16 -48.84
C GLU A 281 -25.26 -8.30 -48.10
N PRO A 282 -26.03 -9.28 -47.58
CA PRO A 282 -25.45 -10.50 -47.06
C PRO A 282 -24.78 -11.28 -48.19
N TYR A 283 -23.54 -11.68 -47.97
CA TYR A 283 -22.75 -12.52 -48.87
C TYR A 283 -22.59 -13.90 -48.25
N SER A 284 -23.02 -14.94 -48.97
CA SER A 284 -22.77 -16.33 -48.59
C SER A 284 -21.73 -16.93 -49.54
N VAL A 285 -20.67 -17.50 -48.98
CA VAL A 285 -19.74 -18.34 -49.77
C VAL A 285 -20.50 -19.63 -50.12
N PRO A 286 -20.51 -20.07 -51.39
CA PRO A 286 -21.11 -21.36 -51.77
C PRO A 286 -20.44 -22.56 -51.10
#